data_AF-A0A955LD50-F1
#
_entry.id   AF-A0A955LD50-F1
#
_cell.length_a   1.000
_cell.length_b   1.000
_cell.length_c   1.000
_cell.angle_alpha   90.00
_cell.angle_beta   90.00
_cell.angle_gamma   90.00
#
_symmetry.space_group_name_H-M   'P 1'
#
loop_
_entity.id
_entity.type
_entity.pdbx_description
1 polymer ?
#
loop_
_entity_poly.entity_id
_entity_poly.type
_entity_poly.pdbx_seq_one_letter_code
_entity_poly.pdbx_strand_id
1 'polypeptide(L)'
;MAEKKTTKKTTAKAAAKKTESKKATPKAKAPAVKATAKKAAAKSMVEKYRTHKGDTGSTVVQIATLSDSIDDLVKHLKKHKKDNDSRRGLLIMVGKRRRLLNYLNLSDEKTYQKLIKDLKLRK
;
A
#
# COMPACT_ATOMS: atom_id res chain seq x y z
N MET A 1 20.97 40.19 50.06
CA MET A 1 20.22 39.77 48.84
C MET A 1 20.02 38.26 48.90
N ALA A 2 18.78 37.83 48.61
CA ALA A 2 18.14 36.50 48.68
C ALA A 2 19.03 35.24 48.58
N GLU A 3 18.95 34.26 49.50
CA GLU A 3 17.91 33.22 49.68
C GLU A 3 17.90 32.06 48.65
N LYS A 4 18.13 30.85 49.20
CA LYS A 4 17.37 29.59 49.01
C LYS A 4 17.55 28.69 47.75
N LYS A 5 18.03 27.47 48.08
CA LYS A 5 17.39 26.14 47.90
C LYS A 5 17.17 25.54 46.49
N THR A 6 17.95 24.47 46.26
CA THR A 6 17.54 23.08 45.93
C THR A 6 16.64 22.76 44.72
N THR A 7 17.23 21.87 43.89
CA THR A 7 16.66 20.69 43.21
C THR A 7 15.79 20.88 41.97
N LYS A 8 16.21 20.17 40.90
CA LYS A 8 15.45 19.21 40.07
C LYS A 8 16.14 19.15 38.69
N LYS A 9 16.27 18.05 37.96
CA LYS A 9 15.89 16.64 38.10
C LYS A 9 16.38 16.02 36.77
N THR A 10 16.95 14.82 36.85
CA THR A 10 16.80 13.73 35.88
C THR A 10 17.26 13.85 34.42
N THR A 11 18.11 12.86 34.06
CA THR A 11 17.99 11.93 32.91
C THR A 11 18.15 12.51 31.50
N ALA A 12 18.84 11.89 30.55
CA ALA A 12 19.52 10.59 30.47
C ALA A 12 20.25 10.52 29.11
N LYS A 13 21.36 9.78 29.09
CA LYS A 13 21.66 8.69 28.14
C LYS A 13 21.64 9.06 26.64
N ALA A 14 22.78 9.32 26.00
CA ALA A 14 23.82 8.37 25.54
C ALA A 14 23.62 7.82 24.12
N ALA A 15 24.76 7.80 23.41
CA ALA A 15 25.18 6.84 22.38
C ALA A 15 24.48 6.93 20.99
N ALA A 16 25.13 6.71 19.85
CA ALA A 16 26.54 6.52 19.52
C ALA A 16 26.70 6.60 17.98
N LYS A 17 27.70 7.37 17.56
CA LYS A 17 28.70 7.10 16.50
C LYS A 17 28.55 5.77 15.72
N LYS A 18 28.48 5.82 14.37
CA LYS A 18 29.47 5.23 13.43
C LYS A 18 28.98 5.08 11.97
N THR A 19 29.71 5.75 11.08
CA THR A 19 30.29 5.26 9.81
C THR A 19 29.41 4.70 8.70
N GLU A 20 29.38 5.45 7.60
CA GLU A 20 29.38 4.96 6.23
C GLU A 20 30.46 3.88 6.01
N SER A 21 30.10 2.79 5.32
CA SER A 21 30.87 2.23 4.18
C SER A 21 30.47 0.78 3.84
N LYS A 22 30.31 0.52 2.53
CA LYS A 22 30.35 -0.78 1.82
C LYS A 22 29.14 -1.71 2.09
N LYS A 23 28.53 -2.41 1.13
CA LYS A 23 29.13 -3.23 0.06
C LYS A 23 28.03 -3.82 -0.87
N ALA A 24 28.34 -3.89 -2.16
CA ALA A 24 28.00 -4.94 -3.14
C ALA A 24 26.53 -5.27 -3.48
N THR A 25 26.18 -4.90 -4.72
CA THR A 25 25.64 -5.84 -5.70
C THR A 25 26.44 -7.15 -5.76
N PRO A 26 25.78 -8.31 -5.90
CA PRO A 26 26.33 -9.37 -6.74
C PRO A 26 25.39 -9.70 -7.90
N LYS A 27 26.01 -9.96 -9.05
CA LYS A 27 25.43 -10.26 -10.37
C LYS A 27 25.49 -11.79 -10.62
N ALA A 28 24.58 -12.27 -11.48
CA ALA A 28 24.52 -13.60 -12.16
C ALA A 28 23.90 -14.76 -11.34
N LYS A 29 23.05 -15.68 -11.87
CA LYS A 29 22.86 -16.20 -13.25
C LYS A 29 21.51 -16.98 -13.36
N ALA A 30 20.69 -16.70 -14.39
CA ALA A 30 19.66 -17.50 -15.16
C ALA A 30 18.59 -18.40 -14.45
N PRO A 31 17.47 -18.84 -15.10
CA PRO A 31 16.86 -18.52 -16.40
C PRO A 31 15.38 -18.05 -16.33
N ALA A 32 14.79 -17.78 -17.49
CA ALA A 32 13.46 -17.19 -17.74
C ALA A 32 12.23 -17.95 -17.19
N VAL A 33 11.26 -17.24 -16.60
CA VAL A 33 9.81 -17.29 -16.96
C VAL A 33 9.10 -16.00 -16.49
N LYS A 34 8.22 -15.43 -17.32
CA LYS A 34 7.59 -14.07 -17.33
C LYS A 34 6.82 -13.54 -16.08
N ALA A 35 7.13 -13.90 -14.84
CA ALA A 35 6.31 -13.55 -13.65
C ALA A 35 6.77 -12.33 -12.80
N THR A 36 7.86 -11.63 -13.15
CA THR A 36 8.55 -10.73 -12.20
C THR A 36 8.16 -9.25 -12.27
N ALA A 37 7.45 -8.79 -13.30
CA ALA A 37 7.12 -7.36 -13.45
C ALA A 37 5.94 -6.89 -12.55
N LYS A 38 4.93 -7.74 -12.30
CA LYS A 38 3.69 -7.34 -11.60
C LYS A 38 3.89 -7.07 -10.10
N LYS A 39 4.90 -7.68 -9.48
CA LYS A 39 5.19 -7.51 -8.05
C LYS A 39 5.75 -6.11 -7.72
N ALA A 40 6.22 -5.35 -8.71
CA ALA A 40 6.77 -4.02 -8.50
C ALA A 40 5.68 -2.93 -8.36
N ALA A 41 4.67 -2.94 -9.23
CA ALA A 41 3.58 -1.96 -9.20
C ALA A 41 2.71 -2.11 -7.93
N ALA A 42 2.36 -3.35 -7.59
CA ALA A 42 1.60 -3.64 -6.37
C ALA A 42 2.30 -3.16 -5.09
N LYS A 43 3.64 -3.18 -5.04
CA LYS A 43 4.40 -2.67 -3.89
C LYS A 43 4.24 -1.15 -3.72
N SER A 44 4.24 -0.40 -4.82
CA SER A 44 4.17 1.06 -4.79
C SER A 44 2.84 1.61 -4.25
N MET A 45 1.73 0.92 -4.55
CA MET A 45 0.41 1.27 -4.01
C MET A 45 0.29 0.90 -2.54
N VAL A 46 0.80 -0.29 -2.19
CA VAL A 46 0.80 -0.77 -0.83
C VAL A 46 1.61 0.17 0.09
N GLU A 47 2.74 0.71 -0.36
CA GLU A 47 3.54 1.67 0.41
C GLU A 47 2.82 3.00 0.69
N LYS A 48 1.98 3.48 -0.23
CA LYS A 48 1.25 4.75 -0.09
C LYS A 48 0.09 4.69 0.90
N TYR A 49 -0.57 3.53 0.98
CA TYR A 49 -1.80 3.35 1.77
C TYR A 49 -1.60 2.53 3.04
N ARG A 50 -0.35 2.16 3.35
CA ARG A 50 0.01 1.41 4.55
C ARG A 50 -0.12 2.27 5.81
N THR A 51 -0.87 1.76 6.77
CA THR A 51 -0.97 2.35 8.12
C THR A 51 0.26 2.02 8.97
N HIS A 52 0.84 0.83 8.78
CA HIS A 52 2.03 0.36 9.51
C HIS A 52 3.03 -0.34 8.57
N LYS A 53 4.29 -0.44 9.02
CA LYS A 53 5.40 -1.07 8.28
C LYS A 53 5.19 -2.59 8.20
N GLY A 54 4.42 -3.03 7.21
CA GLY A 54 4.06 -4.44 6.99
C GLY A 54 2.58 -4.67 6.75
N ASP A 55 1.74 -3.65 6.84
CA ASP A 55 0.29 -3.78 6.63
C ASP A 55 -0.01 -4.14 5.16
N THR A 56 -0.52 -5.36 4.96
CA THR A 56 -0.97 -5.89 3.66
C THR A 56 -2.46 -6.18 3.65
N GLY A 57 -3.11 -6.10 4.82
CA GLY A 57 -4.46 -6.59 5.06
C GLY A 57 -5.49 -5.50 5.32
N SER A 58 -5.07 -4.26 5.58
CA SER A 58 -6.01 -3.14 5.75
C SER A 58 -6.94 -2.97 4.55
N THR A 59 -8.19 -2.63 4.82
CA THR A 59 -9.23 -2.40 3.82
C THR A 59 -8.77 -1.37 2.77
N VAL A 60 -8.02 -0.35 3.19
CA VAL A 60 -7.47 0.69 2.32
C VAL A 60 -6.48 0.10 1.31
N VAL A 61 -5.53 -0.72 1.79
CA VAL A 61 -4.52 -1.38 0.98
C VAL A 61 -5.16 -2.37 -0.01
N GLN A 62 -6.17 -3.12 0.46
CA GLN A 62 -6.91 -4.06 -0.38
C GLN A 62 -7.65 -3.36 -1.52
N ILE A 63 -8.33 -2.24 -1.25
CA ILE A 63 -9.05 -1.45 -2.27
C ILE A 63 -8.09 -0.87 -3.30
N ALA A 64 -6.95 -0.35 -2.86
CA ALA A 64 -5.92 0.18 -3.76
C ALA A 64 -5.39 -0.93 -4.70
N THR A 65 -5.07 -2.09 -4.15
CA THR A 65 -4.57 -3.25 -4.91
C THR A 65 -5.61 -3.81 -5.88
N LEU A 66 -6.87 -3.91 -5.44
CA LEU A 66 -7.98 -4.34 -6.28
C LEU A 66 -8.22 -3.37 -7.44
N SER A 67 -8.11 -2.07 -7.21
CA SER A 67 -8.34 -1.07 -8.24
C SER A 67 -7.28 -1.11 -9.33
N ASP A 68 -5.99 -1.22 -8.96
CA ASP A 68 -4.90 -1.41 -9.91
C ASP A 68 -5.09 -2.68 -10.76
N SER A 69 -5.48 -3.78 -10.10
CA SER A 69 -5.76 -5.04 -10.79
C SER A 69 -6.98 -4.96 -11.73
N ILE A 70 -8.01 -4.19 -11.37
CA ILE A 70 -9.17 -3.93 -12.23
C ILE A 70 -8.74 -3.14 -13.47
N ASP A 71 -7.94 -2.09 -13.31
CA ASP A 71 -7.47 -1.27 -14.43
C ASP A 71 -6.64 -2.08 -15.43
N ASP A 72 -5.78 -2.96 -14.93
CA ASP A 72 -5.02 -3.88 -15.76
C ASP A 72 -5.89 -4.90 -16.49
N LEU A 73 -6.88 -5.47 -15.79
CA LEU A 73 -7.80 -6.43 -16.40
C LEU A 73 -8.69 -5.78 -17.46
N VAL A 74 -9.11 -4.53 -17.23
CA VAL A 74 -9.83 -3.73 -18.23
C VAL A 74 -8.97 -3.50 -19.48
N LYS A 75 -7.68 -3.16 -19.33
CA LYS A 75 -6.75 -3.04 -20.47
C LYS A 75 -6.60 -4.37 -21.23
N HIS A 76 -6.54 -5.48 -20.52
CA HIS A 76 -6.47 -6.82 -21.12
C HIS A 76 -7.73 -7.14 -21.93
N LEU A 77 -8.91 -6.92 -21.35
CA LEU A 77 -10.20 -7.19 -22.00
C LEU A 77 -10.48 -6.30 -23.21
N LYS A 78 -9.92 -5.08 -23.25
CA LYS A 78 -9.97 -4.22 -24.45
C LYS A 78 -9.32 -4.90 -25.68
N LYS A 79 -8.24 -5.66 -25.46
CA LYS A 79 -7.55 -6.44 -26.50
C LYS A 79 -8.25 -7.79 -26.74
N HIS A 80 -8.73 -8.44 -25.68
CA HIS A 80 -9.35 -9.77 -25.75
C HIS A 80 -10.85 -9.72 -25.43
N LYS A 81 -11.66 -9.25 -26.39
CA LYS A 81 -13.10 -9.03 -26.21
C LYS A 81 -13.92 -10.33 -25.99
N LYS A 82 -13.40 -11.48 -26.40
CA LYS A 82 -14.10 -12.78 -26.31
C LYS A 82 -13.81 -13.56 -25.03
N ASP A 83 -12.94 -13.06 -24.15
CA ASP A 83 -12.62 -13.73 -22.89
C ASP A 83 -13.73 -13.46 -21.84
N ASN A 84 -14.63 -14.42 -21.71
CA ASN A 84 -15.78 -14.34 -20.80
C ASN A 84 -15.41 -14.67 -19.35
N ASP A 85 -14.44 -15.55 -19.14
CA ASP A 85 -13.97 -15.94 -17.80
C ASP A 85 -13.26 -14.77 -17.11
N SER A 86 -12.40 -14.05 -17.83
CA SER A 86 -11.78 -12.82 -17.34
C SER A 86 -12.81 -11.72 -17.07
N ARG A 87 -13.86 -11.60 -17.90
CA ARG A 87 -14.96 -10.64 -17.66
C ARG A 87 -15.75 -11.00 -16.40
N ARG A 88 -16.01 -12.29 -16.16
CA ARG A 88 -16.62 -12.76 -14.91
C ARG A 88 -15.72 -12.45 -13.71
N GLY A 89 -14.42 -12.69 -13.83
CA GLY A 89 -13.43 -12.31 -12.82
C GLY A 89 -13.46 -10.81 -12.51
N LEU A 90 -13.53 -9.96 -13.53
CA LEU A 90 -13.66 -8.51 -13.38
C LEU A 90 -14.90 -8.12 -12.57
N LEU A 91 -16.07 -8.69 -12.88
CA LEU A 91 -17.31 -8.41 -12.15
C LEU A 91 -17.20 -8.79 -10.67
N ILE A 92 -16.58 -9.93 -10.37
CA ILE A 92 -16.34 -10.37 -9.00
C ILE A 92 -15.41 -9.38 -8.27
N MET A 93 -14.34 -8.91 -8.91
CA MET A 93 -13.40 -7.94 -8.32
C MET A 93 -14.07 -6.59 -8.05
N VAL A 94 -14.89 -6.09 -8.98
CA VAL A 94 -15.66 -4.85 -8.79
C VAL A 94 -16.64 -5.01 -7.63
N GLY A 95 -17.33 -6.15 -7.52
CA GLY A 95 -18.23 -6.45 -6.41
C GLY A 95 -17.51 -6.48 -5.06
N LYS A 96 -16.35 -7.14 -4.98
CA LYS A 96 -15.49 -7.15 -3.78
C LYS A 96 -15.07 -5.74 -3.37
N ARG A 97 -14.59 -4.92 -4.32
CA ARG A 97 -14.22 -3.52 -4.06
C ARG A 97 -15.41 -2.72 -3.52
N ARG A 98 -16.61 -2.87 -4.10
CA ARG A 98 -17.82 -2.19 -3.61
C ARG A 98 -18.17 -2.57 -2.16
N ARG A 99 -18.05 -3.85 -1.81
CA ARG A 99 -18.27 -4.31 -0.42
C ARG A 99 -17.28 -3.70 0.56
N LEU A 100 -15.99 -3.65 0.21
CA LEU A 100 -14.95 -3.04 1.05
C LEU A 100 -15.15 -1.53 1.21
N LEU A 101 -15.57 -0.83 0.14
CA LEU A 101 -15.90 0.59 0.20
C LEU A 101 -17.11 0.87 1.10
N ASN A 102 -18.15 0.03 1.04
CA ASN A 102 -19.30 0.14 1.93
C ASN A 102 -18.90 -0.09 3.39
N TYR A 103 -18.03 -1.06 3.66
CA TYR A 103 -17.48 -1.29 5.00
C TYR A 103 -16.70 -0.08 5.53
N LEU A 104 -15.85 0.52 4.70
CA LEU A 104 -15.12 1.74 5.07
C LEU A 104 -16.04 2.92 5.31
N ASN A 105 -17.10 3.07 4.52
CA ASN A 105 -18.07 4.14 4.71
C ASN A 105 -18.79 4.03 6.07
N LEU A 106 -19.03 2.80 6.56
CA LEU A 106 -19.64 2.55 7.86
C LEU A 106 -18.68 2.69 9.04
N SER A 107 -17.40 2.37 8.84
CA SER A 107 -16.39 2.35 9.91
C SER A 107 -15.63 3.67 10.06
N ASP A 108 -15.21 4.27 8.95
CA ASP A 108 -14.47 5.54 8.94
C ASP A 108 -14.75 6.33 7.65
N GLU A 109 -15.70 7.25 7.75
CA GLU A 109 -16.11 8.11 6.64
C GLU A 109 -14.97 9.01 6.13
N LYS A 110 -14.06 9.45 7.01
CA LYS A 110 -12.94 10.33 6.60
C LYS A 110 -11.99 9.59 5.68
N THR A 111 -11.67 8.34 6.02
CA THR A 111 -10.78 7.50 5.22
C THR A 111 -11.46 7.09 3.90
N TYR A 112 -12.77 6.82 3.92
CA TYR A 112 -13.57 6.60 2.71
C TYR A 112 -13.53 7.77 1.74
N GLN A 113 -13.77 9.00 2.22
CA GLN A 113 -13.75 10.19 1.37
C GLN A 113 -12.36 10.47 0.78
N LYS A 114 -11.28 10.25 1.54
CA LYS A 114 -9.89 10.36 1.03
C LYS A 114 -9.62 9.34 -0.07
N LEU A 115 -9.96 8.07 0.16
CA LEU A 115 -9.80 7.00 -0.82
C LEU A 115 -10.54 7.28 -2.13
N ILE A 116 -11.79 7.77 -2.06
CA ILE A 116 -12.57 8.09 -3.26
C ILE A 116 -11.91 9.20 -4.07
N LYS A 117 -11.42 10.24 -3.40
CA LYS A 117 -10.72 11.37 -4.05
C LYS A 117 -9.44 10.88 -4.73
N ASP A 118 -8.64 10.08 -4.03
CA ASP A 118 -7.36 9.59 -4.52
C ASP A 118 -7.52 8.64 -5.72
N LEU A 119 -8.46 7.69 -5.63
CA LEU A 119 -8.70 6.72 -6.69
C LEU A 119 -9.64 7.23 -7.80
N LYS A 120 -10.16 8.46 -7.68
CA LYS A 120 -11.12 9.08 -8.61
C LYS A 120 -12.31 8.16 -8.93
N LEU A 121 -12.79 7.42 -7.94
CA LEU A 121 -13.92 6.52 -8.10
C LEU A 121 -15.22 7.33 -8.10
N ARG A 122 -16.05 7.17 -9.13
CA ARG A 122 -17.37 7.82 -9.20
C ARG A 122 -18.41 6.98 -8.47
N LYS A 123 -19.33 7.66 -7.77
CA LYS A 123 -20.45 7.07 -7.02
C LYS A 123 -21.59 6.67 -7.94
#